data_AF-A0A8J3CLN0-F1
#
_entry.id   AF-A0A8J3CLN0-F1
#
_cell.length_a   1.000
_cell.length_b   1.000
_cell.length_c   1.000
_cell.angle_alpha   90.00
_cell.angle_beta   90.00
_cell.angle_gamma   90.00
#
_symmetry.space_group_name_H-M   'P 1'
#
loop_
_entity.id
_entity.type
_entity.pdbx_description
1 polymer ?
#
loop_
_entity_poly.entity_id
_entity_poly.type
_entity_poly.pdbx_seq_one_letter_code
_entity_poly.pdbx_strand_id
1 'polypeptide(L)'
;MGTDQTGSEVALVRYLRARGFTVDEEHPDVYVVTAYRGTPMPLRPRVRLPQPLLNEYLEILDRTPGATGGLSALSLTETHLEEALTAGVDGQNRTTAVGVRRGPTGDVEWFWDRQPSPPPPDYGAAPDDLEWRTDRPE
;
A
#
# COMPACT_ATOMS: atom_id res chain seq x y z
N MET A 1 26.94 24.67 -1.63
CA MET A 1 26.92 23.19 -1.66
C MET A 1 25.50 22.76 -1.32
N GLY A 2 24.62 22.69 -2.32
CA GLY A 2 23.26 22.16 -2.14
C GLY A 2 23.33 20.66 -2.35
N THR A 3 22.93 19.89 -1.35
CA THR A 3 22.95 18.43 -1.37
C THR A 3 22.12 17.89 -2.54
N ASP A 4 22.70 16.95 -3.28
CA ASP A 4 22.04 15.94 -4.13
C ASP A 4 21.09 15.06 -3.28
N GLN A 5 20.11 15.69 -2.61
CA GLN A 5 18.98 14.97 -2.05
C GLN A 5 18.13 14.51 -3.22
N THR A 6 18.40 13.28 -3.66
CA THR A 6 17.45 12.52 -4.45
C THR A 6 16.13 12.56 -3.68
N GLY A 7 15.11 13.24 -4.20
CA GLY A 7 13.85 13.47 -3.49
C GLY A 7 13.25 12.16 -2.96
N SER A 8 12.59 12.22 -1.80
CA SER A 8 11.94 11.06 -1.16
C SER A 8 11.07 10.27 -2.13
N GLU A 9 10.39 10.94 -3.06
CA GLU A 9 9.65 10.34 -4.18
C GLU A 9 10.55 9.41 -5.02
N VAL A 10 11.68 9.93 -5.49
CA VAL A 10 12.63 9.17 -6.31
C VAL A 10 13.22 7.99 -5.52
N ALA A 11 13.45 8.16 -4.22
CA ALA A 11 13.88 7.06 -3.35
C ALA A 11 12.84 5.94 -3.28
N LEU A 12 11.55 6.28 -3.07
CA LEU A 12 10.45 5.31 -3.04
C LEU A 12 10.24 4.60 -4.39
N VAL A 13 10.33 5.33 -5.51
CA VAL A 13 10.23 4.73 -6.85
C VAL A 13 11.39 3.79 -7.13
N ARG A 14 12.62 4.16 -6.73
CA ARG A 14 13.79 3.28 -6.81
C ARG A 14 13.62 2.03 -5.96
N TYR A 15 13.11 2.19 -4.74
CA TYR A 15 12.80 1.07 -3.84
C TYR A 15 11.80 0.10 -4.49
N LEU A 16 10.68 0.59 -5.04
CA LEU A 16 9.70 -0.25 -5.72
C LEU A 16 10.31 -1.03 -6.88
N ARG A 17 11.12 -0.37 -7.72
CA ARG A 17 11.82 -1.03 -8.82
C ARG A 17 12.79 -2.10 -8.32
N ALA A 18 13.56 -1.82 -7.27
CA ALA A 18 14.46 -2.79 -6.64
C ALA A 18 13.71 -4.00 -6.06
N ARG A 19 12.47 -3.79 -5.59
CA ARG A 19 11.61 -4.87 -5.08
C ARG A 19 11.02 -5.76 -6.17
N GLY A 20 11.14 -5.35 -7.44
CA GLY A 20 10.69 -6.09 -8.61
C GLY A 20 9.41 -5.56 -9.23
N PHE A 21 8.94 -4.37 -8.84
CA PHE A 21 7.82 -3.71 -9.51
C PHE A 21 8.26 -3.04 -10.81
N THR A 22 7.45 -3.17 -11.85
CA THR A 22 7.57 -2.34 -13.06
C THR A 22 6.73 -1.09 -12.84
N VAL A 23 7.40 0.08 -12.83
CA VAL A 23 6.82 1.37 -12.46
C VAL A 23 7.09 2.39 -13.55
N ASP A 24 6.02 2.84 -14.20
CA ASP A 24 6.05 3.83 -15.28
C ASP A 24 5.48 5.16 -14.77
N GLU A 25 6.08 6.28 -15.13
CA GLU A 25 5.56 7.60 -14.80
C GLU A 25 4.44 7.97 -15.77
N GLU A 26 3.23 8.25 -15.26
CA GLU A 26 2.07 8.67 -16.06
C GLU A 26 2.04 10.19 -16.21
N HIS A 27 2.36 10.89 -15.13
CA HIS A 27 2.49 12.35 -15.02
C HIS A 27 3.33 12.66 -13.77
N PRO A 28 3.82 13.92 -13.60
CA PRO A 28 4.60 14.27 -12.42
C PRO A 28 3.91 13.83 -11.13
N ASP A 29 4.69 13.24 -10.22
CA ASP A 29 4.25 12.71 -8.93
C ASP A 29 3.31 11.48 -8.99
N VAL A 30 2.96 10.97 -10.17
CA VAL A 30 2.04 9.83 -10.33
C VAL A 30 2.59 8.75 -11.23
N TYR A 31 2.69 7.57 -10.64
CA TYR A 31 3.29 6.39 -11.23
C TYR A 31 2.26 5.28 -11.37
N VAL A 32 2.35 4.51 -12.44
CA VAL A 32 1.51 3.34 -12.70
C VAL A 32 2.36 2.08 -12.53
N VAL A 33 1.89 1.16 -11.71
CA VAL A 33 2.55 -0.12 -11.49
C VAL A 33 1.97 -1.16 -12.45
N THR A 34 2.75 -1.60 -13.43
CA THR A 34 2.25 -2.46 -14.53
C THR A 34 2.51 -3.95 -14.31
N ALA A 35 3.51 -4.30 -13.50
CA ALA A 35 3.87 -5.68 -13.19
C ALA A 35 4.60 -5.81 -11.85
N TYR A 36 4.60 -7.02 -11.29
CA TYR A 36 5.43 -7.43 -10.16
C TYR A 36 6.18 -8.72 -10.52
N ARG A 37 7.52 -8.67 -10.50
CA ARG A 37 8.42 -9.79 -10.84
C ARG A 37 8.07 -10.43 -12.20
N GLY A 38 7.77 -9.59 -13.19
CA GLY A 38 7.39 -10.02 -14.54
C GLY A 38 5.94 -10.50 -14.67
N THR A 39 5.19 -10.63 -13.59
CA THR A 39 3.76 -10.96 -13.62
C THR A 39 2.94 -9.68 -13.80
N PRO A 40 2.11 -9.55 -14.85
CA PRO A 40 1.29 -8.37 -15.05
C PRO A 40 0.34 -8.09 -13.89
N MET A 41 0.22 -6.83 -13.49
CA MET A 41 -0.77 -6.38 -12.50
C MET A 41 -1.99 -5.82 -13.25
N PRO A 42 -3.13 -6.54 -13.30
CA PRO A 42 -4.26 -6.20 -14.16
C PRO A 42 -4.91 -4.86 -13.81
N LEU A 43 -4.95 -4.51 -12.53
CA LEU A 43 -5.55 -3.25 -12.06
C LEU A 43 -4.66 -2.03 -12.23
N ARG A 44 -3.38 -2.25 -12.56
CA ARG A 44 -2.37 -1.21 -12.77
C ARG A 44 -2.45 -0.09 -11.71
N PRO A 45 -2.16 -0.40 -10.43
CA PRO A 45 -2.32 0.54 -9.33
C PRO A 45 -1.58 1.86 -9.58
N ARG A 46 -2.21 2.99 -9.22
CA ARG A 46 -1.58 4.31 -9.26
C ARG A 46 -0.90 4.64 -7.94
N VAL A 47 0.39 4.93 -7.97
CA VAL A 47 1.18 5.39 -6.83
C VAL A 47 1.32 6.91 -6.93
N ARG A 48 0.74 7.64 -5.97
CA ARG A 48 0.78 9.11 -5.92
C ARG A 48 1.74 9.59 -4.85
N LEU A 49 2.84 10.22 -5.26
CA LEU A 49 3.93 10.65 -4.39
C LEU A 49 4.30 12.13 -4.60
N PRO A 50 3.36 13.09 -4.49
CA PRO A 50 3.68 14.50 -4.60
C PRO A 50 4.73 14.90 -3.57
N GLN A 51 5.92 15.26 -4.04
CA GLN A 51 7.10 15.48 -3.20
C GLN A 51 6.85 16.43 -2.02
N PRO A 52 6.11 17.55 -2.16
CA PRO A 52 5.80 18.42 -1.02
C PRO A 52 4.94 17.73 0.06
N LEU A 53 3.91 16.97 -0.34
CA LEU A 53 3.05 16.28 0.60
C LEU A 53 3.75 15.06 1.21
N LEU A 54 4.61 14.39 0.45
CA LEU A 54 5.40 13.28 0.95
C LEU A 54 6.36 13.74 2.04
N ASN A 55 7.05 14.87 1.85
CA ASN A 55 7.92 15.44 2.87
C ASN A 55 7.13 15.79 4.14
N GLU A 56 5.98 16.45 4.00
CA GLU A 56 5.12 16.77 5.14
C GLU A 56 4.64 15.50 5.86
N TYR A 57 4.26 14.45 5.12
CA TYR A 57 3.86 13.16 5.69
C TYR A 57 4.98 12.52 6.51
N LEU A 58 6.20 12.47 5.96
CA LEU A 58 7.37 11.90 6.62
C LEU A 58 7.73 12.68 7.89
N GLU A 59 7.66 14.01 7.84
CA GLU A 59 7.88 14.86 9.01
C GLU A 59 6.83 14.66 10.10
N ILE A 60 5.58 14.38 9.74
CA ILE A 60 4.51 14.04 10.71
C ILE A 60 4.83 12.71 11.38
N LEU A 61 5.23 11.69 10.61
CA LEU A 61 5.61 10.38 11.16
C LEU A 61 6.81 10.49 12.11
N ASP A 62 7.87 11.19 11.72
CA ASP A 62 9.08 11.35 12.54
C ASP A 62 8.81 12.10 13.85
N ARG A 63 7.84 13.03 13.85
CA ARG A 63 7.42 13.78 15.05
C ARG A 63 6.45 13.03 15.94
N THR A 64 5.84 11.93 15.48
CA THR A 64 4.82 11.20 16.23
C THR A 64 5.46 10.06 17.04
N PRO A 65 5.47 10.13 18.39
CA PRO A 65 6.12 9.11 19.19
C PRO A 65 5.53 7.72 18.97
N GLY A 66 6.39 6.74 18.66
CA GLY A 66 6.00 5.34 18.45
C GLY A 66 5.34 5.03 17.11
N ALA A 67 5.08 6.03 16.24
CA ALA A 67 4.40 5.82 14.97
C ALA A 67 5.16 4.92 13.99
N THR A 68 6.50 4.92 14.07
CA THR A 68 7.35 4.16 13.13
C THR A 68 7.73 2.76 13.62
N GLY A 69 7.36 2.39 14.86
CA GLY A 69 7.74 1.09 15.41
C GLY A 69 9.26 0.83 15.45
N GLY A 70 10.09 1.88 15.51
CA GLY A 70 11.55 1.79 15.47
C GLY A 70 12.18 1.88 14.07
N LEU A 71 11.36 2.03 13.02
CA LEU A 71 11.83 2.33 11.66
C LEU A 71 12.03 3.84 11.44
N SER A 72 12.69 4.21 10.35
CA SER A 72 12.60 5.57 9.83
C SER A 72 11.22 5.81 9.19
N ALA A 73 10.72 7.04 9.15
CA ALA A 73 9.48 7.35 8.44
C ALA A 73 9.50 6.91 6.97
N LEU A 74 10.67 7.04 6.30
CA LEU A 74 10.85 6.60 4.93
C LEU A 74 10.71 5.08 4.81
N SER A 75 11.39 4.33 5.68
CA SER A 75 11.33 2.86 5.67
C SER A 75 9.94 2.31 6.00
N LEU A 76 9.20 2.96 6.91
CA LEU A 76 7.81 2.60 7.15
C LEU A 76 6.96 2.83 5.89
N THR A 77 7.19 3.94 5.19
CA THR A 77 6.47 4.27 3.95
C THR A 77 6.81 3.29 2.82
N GLU A 78 8.06 2.86 2.72
CA GLU A 78 8.49 1.76 1.84
C GLU A 78 7.70 0.48 2.11
N THR A 79 7.58 0.07 3.38
CA THR A 79 6.78 -1.09 3.80
C THR A 79 5.31 -0.92 3.44
N HIS A 80 4.68 0.21 3.75
CA HIS A 80 3.28 0.45 3.41
C HIS A 80 3.02 0.39 1.89
N LEU A 81 3.94 0.90 1.07
CA LEU A 81 3.86 0.76 -0.39
C LEU A 81 3.95 -0.71 -0.82
N GLU A 82 4.93 -1.45 -0.32
CA GLU A 82 5.09 -2.86 -0.65
C GLU A 82 3.85 -3.66 -0.27
N GLU A 83 3.35 -3.48 0.95
CA GLU A 83 2.15 -4.14 1.43
C GLU A 83 0.94 -3.82 0.56
N ALA A 84 0.70 -2.53 0.26
CA ALA A 84 -0.41 -2.14 -0.60
C ALA A 84 -0.30 -2.73 -2.01
N LEU A 85 0.91 -2.84 -2.55
CA LEU A 85 1.16 -3.36 -3.89
C LEU A 85 1.33 -4.88 -3.95
N THR A 86 1.29 -5.58 -2.82
CA THR A 86 1.31 -7.06 -2.77
C THR A 86 0.10 -7.68 -2.09
N ALA A 87 -0.70 -6.93 -1.34
CA ALA A 87 -1.86 -7.45 -0.62
C ALA A 87 -2.99 -7.88 -1.56
N GLY A 88 -3.40 -9.15 -1.46
CA GLY A 88 -4.49 -9.75 -2.21
C GLY A 88 -4.85 -11.16 -1.72
N VAL A 89 -6.10 -11.57 -1.94
CA VAL A 89 -6.57 -12.96 -1.73
C VAL A 89 -6.35 -13.71 -3.05
N ASP A 90 -5.89 -14.97 -2.99
CA ASP A 90 -5.64 -15.81 -4.17
C ASP A 90 -4.69 -15.21 -5.21
N GLY A 91 -3.75 -14.36 -4.79
CA GLY A 91 -2.76 -13.73 -5.66
C GLY A 91 -3.30 -12.57 -6.51
N GLN A 92 -4.55 -12.14 -6.31
CA GLN A 92 -5.10 -10.97 -6.99
C GLN A 92 -5.07 -9.74 -6.09
N ASN A 93 -4.04 -8.90 -6.28
CA ASN A 93 -3.98 -7.59 -5.67
C ASN A 93 -5.15 -6.73 -6.19
N ARG A 94 -5.91 -6.14 -5.26
CA ARG A 94 -7.10 -5.30 -5.55
C ARG A 94 -6.88 -3.80 -5.41
N THR A 95 -5.66 -3.38 -5.11
CA THR A 95 -5.25 -1.98 -5.02
C THR A 95 -5.43 -1.28 -6.36
N THR A 96 -6.09 -0.13 -6.32
CA THR A 96 -6.27 0.75 -7.49
C THR A 96 -5.43 2.00 -7.37
N ALA A 97 -5.20 2.49 -6.15
CA ALA A 97 -4.32 3.62 -5.90
C ALA A 97 -3.77 3.58 -4.46
N VAL A 98 -2.58 4.14 -4.27
CA VAL A 98 -1.93 4.28 -2.97
C VAL A 98 -1.00 5.48 -2.97
N GLY A 99 -0.77 6.08 -1.80
CA GLY A 99 0.24 7.10 -1.62
C GLY A 99 -0.18 8.15 -0.60
N VAL A 100 0.22 9.40 -0.85
CA VAL A 100 -0.09 10.53 0.04
C VAL A 100 -1.02 11.54 -0.64
N ARG A 101 -1.93 12.12 0.13
CA ARG A 101 -2.84 13.17 -0.35
C ARG A 101 -3.17 14.16 0.77
N ARG A 102 -3.77 15.30 0.38
CA ARG A 102 -4.46 16.18 1.33
C ARG A 102 -5.85 15.61 1.63
N GLY A 103 -6.13 15.34 2.90
CA GLY A 103 -7.44 14.90 3.37
C GLY A 103 -8.46 16.05 3.46
N PRO A 104 -9.73 15.74 3.74
CA PRO A 104 -10.82 16.73 3.79
C PRO A 104 -10.65 17.81 4.87
N THR A 105 -9.95 17.49 5.97
CA THR A 105 -9.62 18.43 7.04
C THR A 105 -8.45 19.35 6.69
N GLY A 106 -7.84 19.15 5.53
CA GLY A 106 -6.62 19.86 5.15
C GLY A 106 -5.38 19.31 5.84
N ASP A 107 -5.38 18.09 6.35
CA ASP A 107 -4.18 17.38 6.84
C ASP A 107 -3.58 16.49 5.73
N VAL A 108 -2.28 16.22 5.76
CA VAL A 108 -1.67 15.23 4.89
C VAL A 108 -1.90 13.83 5.47
N GLU A 109 -2.39 12.91 4.63
CA GLU A 109 -2.70 11.54 5.01
C GLU A 109 -2.15 10.53 4.01
N TRP A 110 -1.90 9.32 4.51
CA TRP A 110 -1.72 8.13 3.70
C TRP A 110 -3.09 7.62 3.22
N PHE A 111 -3.21 7.29 1.94
CA PHE A 111 -4.41 6.69 1.39
C PHE A 111 -4.10 5.38 0.68
N TRP A 112 -5.07 4.45 0.74
CA TRP A 112 -5.00 3.15 0.08
C TRP A 112 -6.39 2.75 -0.44
N ASP A 113 -6.60 2.93 -1.74
CA ASP A 113 -7.85 2.63 -2.43
C ASP A 113 -7.79 1.22 -3.05
N ARG A 114 -8.88 0.47 -2.87
CA ARG A 114 -9.03 -0.92 -3.35
C ARG A 114 -10.38 -1.09 -4.04
N GLN A 115 -10.43 -1.95 -5.06
CA GLN A 115 -11.71 -2.43 -5.58
C GLN A 115 -12.52 -3.12 -4.47
N PRO A 116 -13.87 -3.14 -4.50
CA PRO A 116 -14.70 -3.84 -3.52
C PRO A 116 -14.48 -5.36 -3.54
N SER A 117 -14.78 -6.03 -2.43
CA SER A 117 -14.65 -7.49 -2.41
C SER A 117 -15.78 -8.12 -3.20
N PRO A 118 -15.51 -9.19 -3.98
CA PRO A 118 -16.61 -9.99 -4.45
C PRO A 118 -17.44 -10.43 -3.24
N PRO A 119 -18.77 -10.45 -3.35
CA PRO A 119 -19.61 -10.95 -2.28
C PRO A 119 -19.18 -12.38 -1.93
N PRO A 120 -19.29 -12.79 -0.65
CA PRO A 120 -19.02 -14.17 -0.28
C PRO A 120 -19.92 -15.09 -1.13
N PRO A 121 -19.43 -16.26 -1.55
CA PRO A 121 -20.28 -17.22 -2.22
C PRO A 121 -21.49 -17.53 -1.35
N ASP A 122 -22.67 -17.59 -1.97
CA ASP A 122 -23.91 -17.92 -1.30
C ASP A 122 -23.88 -19.40 -0.91
N TYR A 123 -23.34 -19.68 0.27
CA TYR A 123 -23.45 -21.00 0.89
C TYR A 123 -24.89 -21.12 1.40
N GLY A 124 -25.81 -21.51 0.52
CA GLY A 124 -27.21 -21.77 0.84
C GLY A 124 -27.43 -23.00 1.76
N ALA A 125 -26.64 -23.13 2.83
CA ALA A 125 -26.81 -24.13 3.86
C ALA A 125 -27.47 -23.48 5.09
N ALA A 126 -28.64 -23.98 5.48
CA ALA A 126 -29.33 -23.57 6.69
C ALA A 126 -28.44 -23.80 7.94
N PRO A 127 -28.60 -22.99 9.01
CA PRO A 127 -27.64 -22.93 10.12
C PRO A 127 -27.62 -24.12 11.09
N ASP A 128 -28.25 -25.25 10.78
CA ASP A 128 -28.64 -26.22 11.81
C ASP A 128 -27.62 -27.34 12.13
N ASP A 129 -26.45 -27.43 11.48
CA ASP A 129 -25.53 -28.57 11.69
C ASP A 129 -24.06 -28.19 11.96
N LEU A 130 -23.81 -27.08 12.66
CA LEU A 130 -22.47 -26.74 13.19
C LEU A 130 -22.47 -26.64 14.71
N GLU A 131 -22.95 -27.69 15.40
CA GLU A 131 -22.63 -27.90 16.81
C GLU A 131 -21.17 -28.36 16.94
N TRP A 132 -20.30 -27.50 17.46
CA TRP A 132 -18.93 -27.84 17.84
C TRP A 132 -18.97 -28.77 19.06
N ARG A 133 -19.02 -30.09 18.85
CA ARG A 133 -18.93 -31.07 19.94
C ARG A 133 -17.49 -31.33 20.30
N THR A 134 -17.06 -30.73 21.40
CA THR A 134 -15.77 -31.01 22.04
C THR A 134 -15.87 -32.31 22.84
N ASP A 135 -15.92 -33.46 22.16
CA ASP A 135 -15.74 -34.74 22.84
C ASP A 135 -14.25 -34.90 23.19
N ARG A 136 -13.96 -34.94 24.50
CA ARG A 136 -12.62 -35.15 25.05
C ARG A 136 -12.27 -36.63 24.93
N PRO A 137 -11.12 -37.01 24.34
CA PRO A 137 -10.73 -38.41 24.29
C PRO A 137 -10.38 -38.94 25.69
N GLU A 138 -10.82 -40.16 25.99
CA GLU A 138 -10.54 -40.92 27.23
C GLU A 138 -9.08 -41.42 27.29
#